data_AF-A0A168ELL5-F1
#
_entry.id   AF-A0A168ELL5-F1
#
_cell.length_a   1.000
_cell.length_b   1.000
_cell.length_c   1.000
_cell.angle_alpha   90.00
_cell.angle_beta   90.00
_cell.angle_gamma   90.00
#
_symmetry.space_group_name_H-M   'P 1'
#
loop_
_entity.id
_entity.type
_entity.pdbx_description
1 polymer ?
#
loop_
_entity_poly.entity_id
_entity_poly.type
_entity_poly.pdbx_seq_one_letter_code
_entity_poly.pdbx_strand_id
1 'polypeptide(L)'
;MKLGLQGTTVVWSSGDTGVTPEGQACLGDSQQIFSVDDPAGCPYALSVGATILPKGRKPGDAEAVTESFSPGGGFSNIFPAPDYQAAALDTFFTAHDPGFPSYNATDLNIPLSGDGVYNRAGRGYPDVSAVGDFGVFAFNGQVGLNAGTSMSAPIIAAMLTRVNEERLAAGKTPVGFVNPALYKKPDALRDVTEGRMRTDAPYSCHGKSYSATPGWDPVTGLGVPDYKAMSAYLNGLP
;
A
#
# COMPACT_ATOMS: atom_id res chain seq x y z
N MET A 1 -4.46 -16.41 -3.11
CA MET A 1 -3.98 -17.25 -4.24
C MET A 1 -5.10 -17.83 -5.10
N LYS A 2 -5.99 -18.70 -4.58
CA LYS A 2 -7.02 -19.39 -5.40
C LYS A 2 -7.88 -18.44 -6.26
N LEU A 3 -8.36 -17.33 -5.69
CA LEU A 3 -9.12 -16.30 -6.42
C LEU A 3 -8.31 -15.68 -7.57
N GLY A 4 -7.03 -15.35 -7.33
CA GLY A 4 -6.13 -14.82 -8.36
C GLY A 4 -5.94 -15.77 -9.54
N LEU A 5 -5.81 -17.08 -9.26
CA LEU A 5 -5.74 -18.12 -10.30
C LEU A 5 -7.06 -18.29 -11.09
N GLN A 6 -8.18 -17.85 -10.52
CA GLN A 6 -9.49 -17.85 -11.17
C GLN A 6 -9.78 -16.55 -11.94
N GLY A 7 -8.81 -15.65 -12.06
CA GLY A 7 -9.00 -14.37 -12.76
C GLY A 7 -9.67 -13.29 -11.91
N THR A 8 -9.70 -13.43 -10.58
CA THR A 8 -10.25 -12.42 -9.66
C THR A 8 -9.15 -11.57 -9.05
N THR A 9 -9.30 -10.25 -9.13
CA THR A 9 -8.49 -9.30 -8.35
C THR A 9 -9.11 -9.14 -6.96
N VAL A 10 -8.31 -9.36 -5.91
CA VAL A 10 -8.71 -9.07 -4.52
C VAL A 10 -8.02 -7.76 -4.12
N VAL A 11 -8.80 -6.76 -3.75
CA VAL A 11 -8.31 -5.44 -3.33
C VAL A 11 -8.53 -5.30 -1.81
N TRP A 12 -7.52 -4.80 -1.10
CA TRP A 12 -7.55 -4.68 0.36
C TRP A 12 -7.00 -3.33 0.81
N SER A 13 -7.67 -2.69 1.77
CA SER A 13 -7.20 -1.45 2.41
C SER A 13 -5.95 -1.70 3.24
N SER A 14 -4.93 -0.86 3.15
CA SER A 14 -3.65 -1.13 3.85
C SER A 14 -3.67 -0.86 5.35
N GLY A 15 -4.67 -0.14 5.87
CA GLY A 15 -4.82 0.23 7.28
C GLY A 15 -4.73 1.74 7.50
N ASP A 16 -5.12 2.23 8.68
CA ASP A 16 -5.28 3.68 8.95
C ASP A 16 -4.42 4.20 10.11
N THR A 17 -3.51 3.36 10.61
CA THR A 17 -2.71 3.62 11.82
C THR A 17 -1.21 3.37 11.61
N GLY A 18 -0.70 3.64 10.40
CA GLY A 18 0.74 3.58 10.11
C GLY A 18 1.33 2.19 10.28
N VAL A 19 2.37 2.06 11.12
CA VAL A 19 3.12 0.79 11.29
C VAL A 19 2.52 -0.15 12.34
N THR A 20 1.41 0.25 12.95
CA THR A 20 0.71 -0.46 14.03
C THR A 20 -0.77 -0.54 13.71
N PRO A 21 -1.34 -1.71 13.41
CA PRO A 21 -2.76 -1.84 13.04
C PRO A 21 -3.71 -1.31 14.12
N GLU A 22 -4.93 -0.95 13.72
CA GLU A 22 -5.91 -0.36 14.63
C GLU A 22 -6.20 -1.29 15.82
N GLY A 23 -6.15 -0.75 17.03
CA GLY A 23 -6.35 -1.52 18.26
C GLY A 23 -5.19 -2.45 18.65
N GLN A 24 -4.08 -2.44 17.91
CA GLN A 24 -2.88 -3.18 18.24
C GLN A 24 -1.78 -2.27 18.78
N ALA A 25 -0.88 -2.86 19.56
CA ALA A 25 0.34 -2.21 20.02
C ALA A 25 1.54 -2.66 19.18
N CYS A 26 2.68 -2.00 19.41
CA CYS A 26 3.96 -2.48 18.93
C CYS A 26 4.29 -3.85 19.54
N LEU A 27 5.00 -4.69 18.81
CA LEU A 27 5.37 -6.03 19.28
C LEU A 27 6.68 -6.00 20.08
N GLY A 28 6.95 -7.13 20.74
CA GLY A 28 8.17 -7.38 21.51
C GLY A 28 8.14 -6.79 22.92
N ASP A 29 9.10 -7.25 23.74
CA ASP A 29 9.20 -6.89 25.16
C ASP A 29 9.43 -5.38 25.36
N SER A 30 10.12 -4.75 24.42
CA SER A 30 10.41 -3.31 24.39
C SER A 30 9.36 -2.49 23.63
N GLN A 31 8.31 -3.11 23.09
CA GLN A 31 7.23 -2.44 22.33
C GLN A 31 7.78 -1.58 21.17
N GLN A 32 8.77 -2.10 20.44
CA GLN A 32 9.45 -1.37 19.36
C GLN A 32 9.28 -1.98 17.98
N ILE A 33 8.81 -3.22 17.91
CA ILE A 33 8.65 -3.94 16.64
C ILE A 33 7.34 -3.51 15.99
N PHE A 34 7.38 -3.20 14.70
CA PHE A 34 6.17 -2.88 13.94
C PHE A 34 5.28 -4.12 13.84
N SER A 35 4.00 -3.98 14.22
CA SER A 35 3.04 -5.08 14.18
C SER A 35 2.58 -5.40 12.76
N VAL A 36 2.46 -4.37 11.92
CA VAL A 36 2.00 -4.39 10.51
C VAL A 36 0.65 -5.08 10.27
N ASP A 37 -0.11 -4.60 9.29
CA ASP A 37 -1.49 -5.02 9.06
C ASP A 37 -1.60 -6.31 8.24
N ASP A 38 -2.51 -7.19 8.64
CA ASP A 38 -2.90 -8.42 7.94
C ASP A 38 -4.43 -8.42 7.79
N PRO A 39 -4.98 -8.66 6.59
CA PRO A 39 -4.35 -9.27 5.42
C PRO A 39 -3.71 -8.31 4.41
N ALA A 40 -3.46 -7.04 4.75
CA ALA A 40 -2.78 -6.08 3.87
C ALA A 40 -1.37 -6.54 3.43
N GLY A 41 -0.66 -7.26 4.31
CA GLY A 41 0.63 -7.89 4.01
C GLY A 41 0.56 -9.14 3.13
N CYS A 42 -0.63 -9.63 2.73
CA CYS A 42 -0.75 -10.82 1.89
C CYS A 42 -0.23 -10.54 0.46
N PRO A 43 0.67 -11.40 -0.10
CA PRO A 43 1.25 -11.18 -1.43
C PRO A 43 0.28 -11.47 -2.59
N TYR A 44 -0.92 -11.98 -2.29
CA TYR A 44 -1.96 -12.31 -3.28
C TYR A 44 -3.15 -11.35 -3.28
N ALA A 45 -3.11 -10.33 -2.43
CA ALA A 45 -4.05 -9.22 -2.44
C ALA A 45 -3.34 -7.97 -2.98
N LEU A 46 -4.07 -7.13 -3.70
CA LEU A 46 -3.62 -5.79 -4.04
C LEU A 46 -3.88 -4.89 -2.83
N SER A 47 -2.82 -4.56 -2.11
CA SER A 47 -2.88 -3.68 -0.94
C SER A 47 -2.90 -2.22 -1.37
N VAL A 48 -3.89 -1.47 -0.89
CA VAL A 48 -4.16 -0.09 -1.30
C VAL A 48 -4.00 0.85 -0.12
N GLY A 49 -2.97 1.69 -0.21
CA GLY A 49 -2.75 2.80 0.70
C GLY A 49 -3.57 4.03 0.33
N ALA A 50 -3.42 5.07 1.15
CA ALA A 50 -4.13 6.33 0.99
C ALA A 50 -3.17 7.49 0.77
N THR A 51 -3.66 8.47 0.05
CA THR A 51 -2.99 9.74 -0.24
C THR A 51 -3.99 10.89 -0.10
N ILE A 52 -3.47 12.10 -0.15
CA ILE A 52 -4.26 13.33 -0.25
C ILE A 52 -3.86 14.06 -1.53
N LEU A 53 -4.79 14.84 -2.08
CA LEU A 53 -4.46 15.90 -3.03
C LEU A 53 -4.30 17.21 -2.24
N PRO A 54 -3.06 17.71 -2.00
CA PRO A 54 -2.84 18.90 -1.20
C PRO A 54 -3.66 20.12 -1.63
N LYS A 55 -4.03 20.96 -0.66
CA LYS A 55 -4.80 22.18 -0.91
C LYS A 55 -4.14 23.05 -1.97
N GLY A 56 -4.91 23.42 -2.99
CA GLY A 56 -4.46 24.24 -4.11
C GLY A 56 -4.00 23.45 -5.34
N ARG A 57 -3.79 22.12 -5.20
CA ARG A 57 -3.58 21.21 -6.33
C ARG A 57 -4.90 20.81 -6.99
N LYS A 58 -4.82 20.35 -8.23
CA LYS A 58 -5.94 19.93 -9.08
C LYS A 58 -5.86 18.42 -9.36
N PRO A 59 -6.98 17.78 -9.73
CA PRO A 59 -6.93 16.39 -10.19
C PRO A 59 -5.88 16.20 -11.29
N GLY A 60 -4.95 15.27 -11.07
CA GLY A 60 -3.81 15.01 -11.96
C GLY A 60 -2.48 15.59 -11.50
N ASP A 61 -2.47 16.55 -10.58
CA ASP A 61 -1.25 17.04 -9.94
C ASP A 61 -0.66 15.96 -9.00
N ALA A 62 0.54 16.21 -8.47
CA ALA A 62 1.18 15.34 -7.50
C ALA A 62 0.32 15.22 -6.22
N GLU A 63 0.15 14.00 -5.73
CA GLU A 63 -0.47 13.72 -4.43
C GLU A 63 0.62 13.63 -3.34
N ALA A 64 0.20 13.62 -2.07
CA ALA A 64 1.08 13.50 -0.91
C ALA A 64 0.56 12.44 0.06
N VAL A 65 1.38 12.05 1.03
CA VAL A 65 0.93 11.25 2.19
C VAL A 65 -0.19 12.01 2.92
N THR A 66 -1.15 11.26 3.46
CA THR A 66 -2.32 11.80 4.16
C THR A 66 -1.95 12.71 5.33
N GLU A 67 -2.82 13.67 5.65
CA GLU A 67 -2.63 14.63 6.74
C GLU A 67 -3.37 14.22 8.02
N SER A 68 -4.60 13.69 7.88
CA SER A 68 -5.47 13.42 9.04
C SER A 68 -5.16 12.10 9.76
N PHE A 69 -4.47 11.17 9.08
CA PHE A 69 -4.05 9.86 9.60
C PHE A 69 -2.75 9.41 8.90
N SER A 70 -2.25 8.21 9.20
CA SER A 70 -1.15 7.60 8.42
C SER A 70 -1.64 6.33 7.74
N PRO A 71 -1.45 6.17 6.42
CA PRO A 71 -1.82 4.93 5.75
C PRO A 71 -1.00 3.78 6.33
N GLY A 72 -1.61 2.60 6.40
CA GLY A 72 -0.94 1.39 6.86
C GLY A 72 0.12 0.96 5.86
N GLY A 73 1.26 0.51 6.36
CA GLY A 73 2.37 0.12 5.51
C GLY A 73 3.57 -0.40 6.28
N GLY A 74 4.48 -1.05 5.56
CA GLY A 74 5.65 -1.69 6.14
C GLY A 74 5.96 -3.02 5.46
N PHE A 75 6.52 -3.96 6.24
CA PHE A 75 6.97 -5.24 5.75
C PHE A 75 6.35 -6.37 6.58
N SER A 76 5.72 -7.33 5.92
CA SER A 76 4.98 -8.41 6.58
C SER A 76 5.86 -9.23 7.54
N ASN A 77 5.33 -9.55 8.72
CA ASN A 77 5.92 -10.50 9.65
C ASN A 77 5.57 -11.97 9.34
N ILE A 78 4.73 -12.20 8.32
CA ILE A 78 4.21 -13.52 7.93
C ILE A 78 4.83 -13.93 6.60
N PHE A 79 4.61 -13.12 5.57
CA PHE A 79 4.89 -13.48 4.19
C PHE A 79 6.25 -12.93 3.74
N PRO A 80 7.11 -13.76 3.11
CA PRO A 80 8.33 -13.27 2.49
C PRO A 80 8.01 -12.37 1.30
N ALA A 81 8.97 -11.52 0.92
CA ALA A 81 8.88 -10.71 -0.28
C ALA A 81 8.65 -11.60 -1.53
N PRO A 82 7.59 -11.36 -2.32
CA PRO A 82 7.35 -12.12 -3.54
C PRO A 82 8.27 -11.65 -4.68
N ASP A 83 8.61 -12.55 -5.60
CA ASP A 83 9.55 -12.26 -6.71
C ASP A 83 9.17 -11.04 -7.55
N TYR A 84 7.87 -10.80 -7.74
CA TYR A 84 7.41 -9.64 -8.50
C TYR A 84 7.76 -8.29 -7.85
N GLN A 85 8.03 -8.30 -6.54
CA GLN A 85 8.36 -7.11 -5.75
C GLN A 85 9.87 -6.94 -5.53
N ALA A 86 10.67 -7.99 -5.77
CA ALA A 86 12.07 -8.04 -5.35
C ALA A 86 12.89 -6.84 -5.84
N ALA A 87 12.74 -6.44 -7.11
CA ALA A 87 13.46 -5.30 -7.68
C ALA A 87 13.07 -3.95 -7.04
N ALA A 88 11.80 -3.78 -6.69
CA ALA A 88 11.31 -2.58 -6.02
C ALA A 88 11.87 -2.47 -4.59
N LEU A 89 11.88 -3.59 -3.85
CA LEU A 89 12.46 -3.62 -2.51
C LEU A 89 13.97 -3.40 -2.51
N ASP A 90 14.69 -4.02 -3.45
CA ASP A 90 16.14 -3.82 -3.60
C ASP A 90 16.48 -2.35 -3.87
N THR A 91 15.72 -1.70 -4.75
CA THR A 91 15.85 -0.27 -5.03
C THR A 91 15.58 0.57 -3.79
N PHE A 92 14.45 0.33 -3.09
CA PHE A 92 14.09 1.04 -1.86
C PHE A 92 15.18 0.90 -0.80
N PHE A 93 15.63 -0.31 -0.52
CA PHE A 93 16.61 -0.57 0.53
C PHE A 93 18.02 -0.08 0.19
N THR A 94 18.37 0.04 -1.09
CA THR A 94 19.65 0.60 -1.54
C THR A 94 19.66 2.12 -1.46
N ALA A 95 18.56 2.78 -1.85
CA ALA A 95 18.49 4.23 -1.97
C ALA A 95 17.93 4.93 -0.71
N HIS A 96 17.08 4.23 0.06
CA HIS A 96 16.19 4.79 1.07
C HIS A 96 16.12 3.91 2.32
N ASP A 97 17.27 3.41 2.81
CA ASP A 97 17.30 2.63 4.06
C ASP A 97 16.60 3.42 5.21
N PRO A 98 15.60 2.82 5.90
CA PRO A 98 14.89 3.49 6.98
C PRO A 98 15.77 3.93 8.16
N GLY A 99 16.96 3.34 8.33
CA GLY A 99 17.92 3.73 9.37
C GLY A 99 17.62 3.17 10.76
N PHE A 100 16.71 2.20 10.88
CA PHE A 100 16.47 1.46 12.11
C PHE A 100 16.93 0.00 11.98
N PRO A 101 17.32 -0.68 13.08
CA PRO A 101 17.69 -2.08 13.03
C PRO A 101 16.55 -2.95 12.48
N SER A 102 16.91 -3.94 11.67
CA SER A 102 15.97 -4.89 11.06
C SER A 102 16.30 -6.32 11.44
N TYR A 103 15.31 -7.19 11.34
CA TYR A 103 15.49 -8.64 11.37
C TYR A 103 14.97 -9.27 10.08
N ASN A 104 15.26 -10.55 9.89
CA ASN A 104 14.67 -11.37 8.83
C ASN A 104 13.91 -12.53 9.47
N ALA A 105 12.61 -12.62 9.20
CA ALA A 105 11.75 -13.67 9.70
C ALA A 105 10.67 -14.04 8.67
N THR A 106 10.09 -15.23 8.83
CA THR A 106 8.86 -15.65 8.15
C THR A 106 7.95 -16.35 9.14
N ASP A 107 6.67 -16.48 8.80
CA ASP A 107 5.71 -17.29 9.55
C ASP A 107 5.62 -16.91 11.04
N LEU A 108 5.64 -15.60 11.33
CA LEU A 108 5.56 -15.03 12.67
C LEU A 108 6.71 -15.41 13.61
N ASN A 109 7.84 -15.91 13.09
CA ASN A 109 9.05 -16.18 13.88
C ASN A 109 9.82 -14.89 14.22
N ILE A 110 9.12 -13.92 14.81
CA ILE A 110 9.62 -12.60 15.16
C ILE A 110 10.54 -12.72 16.39
N PRO A 111 11.75 -12.14 16.37
CA PRO A 111 12.59 -12.04 17.56
C PRO A 111 11.99 -11.00 18.53
N LEU A 112 11.09 -11.44 19.43
CA LEU A 112 10.39 -10.58 20.38
C LEU A 112 11.32 -9.88 21.40
N SER A 113 12.53 -10.43 21.58
CA SER A 113 13.63 -9.82 22.30
C SER A 113 14.74 -9.42 21.31
N GLY A 114 15.29 -8.22 21.47
CA GLY A 114 16.31 -7.68 20.56
C GLY A 114 16.14 -6.18 20.30
N ASP A 115 16.81 -5.67 19.26
CA ASP A 115 16.77 -4.26 18.82
C ASP A 115 16.07 -4.06 17.47
N GLY A 116 15.75 -5.17 16.76
CA GLY A 116 15.06 -5.16 15.48
C GLY A 116 13.69 -4.48 15.55
N VAL A 117 13.37 -3.69 14.53
CA VAL A 117 12.15 -2.86 14.44
C VAL A 117 11.20 -3.35 13.35
N TYR A 118 11.73 -3.86 12.24
CA TYR A 118 10.94 -4.33 11.10
C TYR A 118 11.57 -5.58 10.45
N ASN A 119 10.73 -6.34 9.75
CA ASN A 119 11.16 -7.53 9.00
C ASN A 119 11.63 -7.16 7.58
N ARG A 120 12.95 -7.07 7.34
CA ARG A 120 13.49 -6.70 6.03
C ARG A 120 13.23 -7.74 4.94
N ALA A 121 13.02 -9.00 5.32
CA ALA A 121 12.70 -10.10 4.39
C ALA A 121 11.20 -10.17 4.01
N GLY A 122 10.35 -9.37 4.66
CA GLY A 122 8.90 -9.43 4.50
C GLY A 122 8.39 -8.80 3.20
N ARG A 123 7.20 -9.24 2.76
CA ARG A 123 6.41 -8.58 1.71
C ARG A 123 6.16 -7.12 2.10
N GLY A 124 6.65 -6.19 1.29
CA GLY A 124 6.44 -4.75 1.51
C GLY A 124 5.05 -4.33 1.07
N TYR A 125 4.34 -3.48 1.78
CA TYR A 125 3.01 -2.97 1.38
C TYR A 125 2.85 -1.49 1.81
N PRO A 126 1.96 -0.71 1.18
CA PRO A 126 0.99 -1.09 0.14
C PRO A 126 1.62 -1.36 -1.24
N ASP A 127 0.82 -1.85 -2.20
CA ASP A 127 1.24 -1.98 -3.59
C ASP A 127 1.04 -0.68 -4.38
N VAL A 128 -0.10 -0.02 -4.16
CA VAL A 128 -0.51 1.23 -4.80
C VAL A 128 -1.27 2.07 -3.78
N SER A 129 -1.56 3.32 -4.13
CA SER A 129 -2.43 4.19 -3.34
C SER A 129 -3.49 4.89 -4.20
N ALA A 130 -4.50 5.44 -3.55
CA ALA A 130 -5.39 6.44 -4.15
C ALA A 130 -5.78 7.49 -3.11
N VAL A 131 -6.46 8.54 -3.52
CA VAL A 131 -7.00 9.54 -2.59
C VAL A 131 -7.88 8.84 -1.54
N GLY A 132 -7.59 9.10 -0.27
CA GLY A 132 -8.30 8.50 0.86
C GLY A 132 -8.42 9.42 2.07
N ASP A 133 -7.99 10.68 1.93
CA ASP A 133 -8.12 11.69 2.99
C ASP A 133 -9.14 12.77 2.57
N PHE A 134 -9.89 13.27 3.54
CA PHE A 134 -10.98 14.24 3.36
C PHE A 134 -11.96 13.89 2.23
N GLY A 135 -12.29 12.61 2.08
CA GLY A 135 -13.26 12.14 1.11
C GLY A 135 -14.69 12.49 1.52
N VAL A 136 -15.50 12.94 0.55
CA VAL A 136 -16.93 13.20 0.77
C VAL A 136 -17.67 11.88 0.89
N PHE A 137 -18.44 11.72 1.97
CA PHE A 137 -19.32 10.57 2.16
C PHE A 137 -20.73 11.03 2.55
N ALA A 138 -21.73 10.21 2.22
CA ALA A 138 -23.10 10.41 2.64
C ALA A 138 -23.60 9.15 3.36
N PHE A 139 -24.03 9.29 4.61
CA PHE A 139 -24.53 8.19 5.44
C PHE A 139 -25.74 8.63 6.25
N ASN A 140 -26.82 7.85 6.23
CA ASN A 140 -28.10 8.18 6.89
C ASN A 140 -28.61 9.61 6.60
N GLY A 141 -28.46 10.06 5.34
CA GLY A 141 -28.89 11.40 4.90
C GLY A 141 -27.99 12.55 5.32
N GLN A 142 -26.88 12.28 6.02
CA GLN A 142 -25.89 13.28 6.39
C GLN A 142 -24.69 13.22 5.45
N VAL A 143 -24.24 14.39 4.99
CA VAL A 143 -23.03 14.54 4.18
C VAL A 143 -21.90 15.05 5.07
N GLY A 144 -20.74 14.43 4.95
CA GLY A 144 -19.55 14.83 5.71
C GLY A 144 -18.27 14.51 4.97
N LEU A 145 -17.16 14.84 5.61
CA LEU A 145 -15.83 14.37 5.23
C LEU A 145 -15.41 13.26 6.16
N ASN A 146 -14.77 12.24 5.60
CA ASN A 146 -14.15 11.18 6.37
C ASN A 146 -12.80 10.83 5.71
N ALA A 147 -12.02 9.95 6.32
CA ALA A 147 -10.74 9.52 5.82
C ALA A 147 -10.57 8.01 6.00
N GLY A 148 -9.52 7.46 5.39
CA GLY A 148 -9.11 6.07 5.55
C GLY A 148 -8.78 5.40 4.22
N THR A 149 -7.93 4.39 4.29
CA THR A 149 -7.63 3.49 3.18
C THR A 149 -8.87 2.76 2.68
N SER A 150 -9.89 2.62 3.54
CA SER A 150 -11.26 2.18 3.18
C SER A 150 -11.92 3.03 2.09
N MET A 151 -11.52 4.29 1.89
CA MET A 151 -11.98 5.12 0.77
C MET A 151 -11.17 4.88 -0.50
N SER A 152 -9.87 4.66 -0.37
CA SER A 152 -8.95 4.48 -1.49
C SER A 152 -9.11 3.11 -2.17
N ALA A 153 -9.31 2.03 -1.40
CA ALA A 153 -9.47 0.68 -1.92
C ALA A 153 -10.62 0.53 -2.96
N PRO A 154 -11.86 1.01 -2.71
CA PRO A 154 -12.93 0.92 -3.70
C PRO A 154 -12.68 1.77 -4.95
N ILE A 155 -11.89 2.85 -4.87
CA ILE A 155 -11.49 3.64 -6.05
C ILE A 155 -10.64 2.78 -6.99
N ILE A 156 -9.62 2.10 -6.45
CA ILE A 156 -8.77 1.19 -7.22
C ILE A 156 -9.58 0.01 -7.77
N ALA A 157 -10.46 -0.58 -6.96
CA ALA A 157 -11.34 -1.66 -7.43
C ALA A 157 -12.23 -1.22 -8.60
N ALA A 158 -12.79 0.00 -8.56
CA ALA A 158 -13.59 0.57 -9.64
C ALA A 158 -12.77 0.81 -10.91
N MET A 159 -11.53 1.31 -10.79
CA MET A 159 -10.62 1.45 -11.94
C MET A 159 -10.35 0.11 -12.61
N LEU A 160 -10.02 -0.94 -11.84
CA LEU A 160 -9.78 -2.28 -12.37
C LEU A 160 -11.04 -2.93 -12.96
N THR A 161 -12.21 -2.61 -12.40
CA THR A 161 -13.51 -3.06 -12.95
C THR A 161 -13.71 -2.49 -14.35
N ARG A 162 -13.42 -1.21 -14.55
CA ARG A 162 -13.50 -0.56 -15.86
C ARG A 162 -12.48 -1.12 -16.85
N VAL A 163 -11.26 -1.43 -16.40
CA VAL A 163 -10.28 -2.15 -17.24
C VAL A 163 -10.81 -3.52 -17.64
N ASN A 164 -11.43 -4.26 -16.73
CA ASN A 164 -12.01 -5.56 -17.06
C ASN A 164 -13.17 -5.45 -18.06
N GLU A 165 -13.99 -4.41 -17.96
CA GLU A 165 -15.03 -4.11 -18.96
C GLU A 165 -14.44 -3.92 -20.35
N GLU A 166 -13.38 -3.11 -20.47
CA GLU A 166 -12.66 -2.88 -21.74
C GLU A 166 -12.05 -4.18 -22.29
N ARG A 167 -11.44 -5.00 -21.43
CA ARG A 167 -10.88 -6.31 -21.80
C ARG A 167 -11.96 -7.26 -22.30
N LEU A 168 -13.09 -7.37 -21.58
CA LEU A 168 -14.20 -8.24 -21.97
C LEU A 168 -14.85 -7.80 -23.29
N ALA A 169 -15.01 -6.50 -23.51
CA ALA A 169 -15.49 -5.96 -24.78
C ALA A 169 -14.55 -6.28 -25.95
N ALA A 170 -13.25 -6.42 -25.69
CA ALA A 170 -12.24 -6.87 -26.65
C ALA A 170 -12.10 -8.40 -26.74
N GLY A 171 -12.98 -9.19 -26.10
CA GLY A 171 -12.94 -10.65 -26.12
C GLY A 171 -11.83 -11.27 -25.26
N LYS A 172 -11.24 -10.50 -24.34
CA LYS A 172 -10.19 -10.95 -23.40
C LYS A 172 -10.79 -11.35 -22.06
N THR A 173 -9.97 -11.99 -21.22
CA THR A 173 -10.32 -12.30 -19.83
C THR A 173 -10.01 -11.14 -18.88
N PRO A 174 -10.63 -11.10 -17.68
CA PRO A 174 -10.27 -10.13 -16.64
C PRO A 174 -8.78 -10.19 -16.25
N VAL A 175 -8.23 -9.09 -15.71
CA VAL A 175 -6.81 -8.98 -15.33
C VAL A 175 -6.39 -9.93 -14.20
N GLY A 176 -7.31 -10.34 -13.34
CA GLY A 176 -7.04 -11.28 -12.25
C GLY A 176 -5.98 -10.80 -11.26
N PHE A 177 -4.98 -11.64 -11.00
CA PHE A 177 -3.89 -11.30 -10.08
C PHE A 177 -2.98 -10.23 -10.69
N VAL A 178 -3.24 -8.96 -10.36
CA VAL A 178 -2.69 -7.80 -11.06
C VAL A 178 -1.33 -7.33 -10.55
N ASN A 179 -0.93 -7.68 -9.31
CA ASN A 179 0.30 -7.15 -8.70
C ASN A 179 1.53 -7.32 -9.62
N PRO A 180 1.84 -8.52 -10.17
CA PRO A 180 3.03 -8.69 -11.01
C PRO A 180 3.04 -7.82 -12.27
N ALA A 181 1.86 -7.44 -12.79
CA ALA A 181 1.77 -6.54 -13.93
C ALA A 181 2.11 -5.10 -13.51
N LEU A 182 1.60 -4.63 -12.38
CA LEU A 182 1.86 -3.26 -11.89
C LEU A 182 3.35 -3.05 -11.56
N TYR A 183 3.99 -4.00 -10.90
CA TYR A 183 5.43 -3.90 -10.61
C TYR A 183 6.32 -3.94 -11.86
N LYS A 184 5.83 -4.46 -13.00
CA LYS A 184 6.53 -4.38 -14.29
C LYS A 184 6.32 -3.05 -15.02
N LYS A 185 5.37 -2.23 -14.56
CA LYS A 185 4.98 -0.98 -15.20
C LYS A 185 4.79 0.15 -14.17
N PRO A 186 5.83 0.46 -13.35
CA PRO A 186 5.73 1.55 -12.37
C PRO A 186 5.48 2.91 -13.03
N ASP A 187 5.88 3.10 -14.29
CA ASP A 187 5.63 4.32 -15.08
C ASP A 187 4.15 4.52 -15.46
N ALA A 188 3.27 3.56 -15.18
CA ALA A 188 1.82 3.73 -15.25
C ALA A 188 1.20 4.30 -13.97
N LEU A 189 2.02 4.63 -12.97
CA LEU A 189 1.61 5.24 -11.72
C LEU A 189 2.31 6.58 -11.52
N ARG A 190 1.62 7.50 -10.85
CA ARG A 190 2.18 8.78 -10.41
C ARG A 190 2.80 8.55 -9.04
N ASP A 191 4.12 8.70 -9.00
CA ASP A 191 4.92 8.58 -7.79
C ASP A 191 4.53 9.64 -6.75
N VAL A 192 4.46 9.24 -5.48
CA VAL A 192 4.15 10.09 -4.33
C VAL A 192 5.40 10.18 -3.47
N THR A 193 6.02 11.36 -3.43
CA THR A 193 7.32 11.56 -2.78
C THR A 193 7.28 12.59 -1.66
N GLU A 194 6.10 13.13 -1.35
CA GLU A 194 5.90 14.17 -0.37
C GLU A 194 5.14 13.65 0.85
N GLY A 195 5.70 13.92 2.02
CA GLY A 195 5.09 13.58 3.30
C GLY A 195 5.63 12.30 3.92
N ARG A 196 5.10 11.96 5.09
CA ARG A 196 5.52 10.79 5.86
C ARG A 196 4.41 10.28 6.75
N MET A 197 4.53 9.02 7.17
CA MET A 197 3.75 8.54 8.30
C MET A 197 4.10 9.36 9.55
N ARG A 198 3.10 9.56 10.40
CA ARG A 198 3.23 10.23 11.68
C ARG A 198 4.17 9.47 12.61
N THR A 199 4.72 10.18 13.60
CA THR A 199 5.68 9.65 14.58
C THR A 199 5.16 9.70 16.01
N ASP A 200 3.88 10.02 16.19
CA ASP A 200 3.18 9.90 17.46
C ASP A 200 2.39 8.57 17.51
N ALA A 201 1.96 8.19 18.71
CA ALA A 201 1.04 7.06 18.86
C ALA A 201 -0.35 7.46 18.34
N PRO A 202 -1.11 6.54 17.72
CA PRO A 202 -0.83 5.12 17.55
C PRO A 202 -0.23 4.81 16.16
N TYR A 203 0.53 5.72 15.53
CA TYR A 203 1.01 5.56 14.14
C TYR A 203 2.42 5.00 14.01
N SER A 204 3.13 4.90 15.13
CA SER A 204 4.57 4.64 15.20
C SER A 204 4.95 3.84 16.43
N CYS A 205 6.11 3.20 16.38
CA CYS A 205 6.73 2.56 17.54
C CYS A 205 7.96 3.35 17.97
N HIS A 206 7.92 3.95 19.18
CA HIS A 206 8.98 4.84 19.68
C HIS A 206 9.35 5.95 18.69
N GLY A 207 8.36 6.53 18.01
CA GLY A 207 8.57 7.57 17.01
C GLY A 207 9.18 7.11 15.69
N LYS A 208 9.38 5.81 15.50
CA LYS A 208 9.85 5.23 14.24
C LYS A 208 8.66 4.90 13.33
N SER A 209 8.73 5.40 12.11
CA SER A 209 7.77 5.17 11.02
C SER A 209 8.44 5.53 9.67
N TYR A 210 7.75 5.31 8.56
CA TYR A 210 8.31 5.51 7.22
C TYR A 210 7.95 6.88 6.61
N SER A 211 8.73 7.29 5.61
CA SER A 211 8.46 8.48 4.78
C SER A 211 8.24 8.06 3.33
N ALA A 212 7.49 8.86 2.57
CA ALA A 212 7.38 8.65 1.13
C ALA A 212 8.73 8.95 0.46
N THR A 213 9.08 8.17 -0.56
CA THR A 213 10.39 8.28 -1.24
C THR A 213 10.25 8.00 -2.73
N PRO A 214 11.15 8.50 -3.59
CA PRO A 214 11.12 8.18 -5.02
C PRO A 214 11.06 6.67 -5.30
N GLY A 215 10.11 6.27 -6.15
CA GLY A 215 9.89 4.87 -6.51
C GLY A 215 8.90 4.17 -5.58
N TRP A 216 9.10 2.87 -5.33
CA TRP A 216 8.26 2.16 -4.36
C TRP A 216 8.69 2.51 -2.93
N ASP A 217 7.71 2.80 -2.07
CA ASP A 217 7.94 3.00 -0.64
C ASP A 217 6.88 2.31 0.23
N PRO A 218 7.18 2.02 1.52
CA PRO A 218 6.25 1.34 2.42
C PRO A 218 5.16 2.27 2.99
N VAL A 219 4.88 3.42 2.36
CA VAL A 219 3.81 4.35 2.73
C VAL A 219 2.74 4.40 1.63
N THR A 220 3.16 4.52 0.37
CA THR A 220 2.28 4.73 -0.79
C THR A 220 2.49 3.71 -1.92
N GLY A 221 3.41 2.77 -1.75
CA GLY A 221 3.67 1.72 -2.70
C GLY A 221 4.26 2.27 -3.99
N LEU A 222 3.78 1.81 -5.14
CA LEU A 222 4.15 2.32 -6.47
C LEU A 222 3.53 3.71 -6.76
N GLY A 223 2.76 4.28 -5.84
CA GLY A 223 2.05 5.55 -6.00
C GLY A 223 0.62 5.38 -6.52
N VAL A 224 0.09 6.43 -7.16
CA VAL A 224 -1.32 6.51 -7.56
C VAL A 224 -1.48 6.18 -9.05
N PRO A 225 -2.31 5.19 -9.43
CA PRO A 225 -2.47 4.83 -10.84
C PRO A 225 -2.89 6.01 -11.73
N ASP A 226 -2.15 6.22 -12.82
CA ASP A 226 -2.67 6.98 -13.95
C ASP A 226 -3.59 6.05 -14.73
N TYR A 227 -4.91 6.31 -14.66
CA TYR A 227 -5.89 5.41 -15.25
C TYR A 227 -5.66 5.17 -16.75
N LYS A 228 -5.24 6.19 -17.52
CA LYS A 228 -5.03 6.03 -18.96
C LYS A 228 -3.81 5.16 -19.24
N ALA A 229 -2.69 5.42 -18.57
CA ALA A 229 -1.47 4.64 -18.75
C ALA A 229 -1.65 3.19 -18.25
N MET A 230 -2.25 3.02 -17.08
CA MET A 230 -2.54 1.71 -16.49
C MET A 230 -3.53 0.91 -17.36
N SER A 231 -4.65 1.51 -17.77
CA SER A 231 -5.63 0.84 -18.66
C SER A 231 -4.96 0.43 -19.97
N ALA A 232 -4.22 1.33 -20.62
CA ALA A 232 -3.55 1.00 -21.89
C ALA A 232 -2.58 -0.18 -21.75
N TYR A 233 -1.80 -0.22 -20.67
CA TYR A 233 -0.89 -1.32 -20.39
C TYR A 233 -1.63 -2.63 -20.11
N LEU A 234 -2.60 -2.63 -19.19
CA LEU A 234 -3.35 -3.82 -18.81
C LEU A 234 -4.21 -4.37 -19.95
N ASN A 235 -4.79 -3.50 -20.79
CA ASN A 235 -5.48 -3.93 -22.01
C ASN A 235 -4.53 -4.49 -23.07
N GLY A 236 -3.25 -4.12 -23.05
CA GLY A 236 -2.22 -4.67 -23.94
C GLY A 236 -1.77 -6.09 -23.55
N LEU A 237 -2.01 -6.53 -22.32
CA LEU A 237 -1.68 -7.88 -21.87
C LEU A 237 -2.52 -8.93 -22.62
N PRO A 238 -2.00 -10.17 -22.79
CA PRO A 238 -2.74 -11.30 -23.34
C PRO A 238 -4.14 -11.46 -22.74
#